data_AF-A0AAP6VMJ1-F1
#
_entry.id   AF-A0AAP6VMJ1-F1
#
_cell.length_a   1.000
_cell.length_b   1.000
_cell.length_c   1.000
_cell.angle_alpha   90.00
_cell.angle_beta   90.00
_cell.angle_gamma   90.00
#
_symmetry.space_group_name_H-M   'P 1'
#
loop_
_entity.id
_entity.type
_entity.pdbx_description
1 polymer ?
#
loop_
_entity_poly.entity_id
_entity_poly.type
_entity_poly.pdbx_seq_one_letter_code
_entity_poly.pdbx_strand_id
1 'polypeptide(L)' 'MKKILVAIAVSLALTSCKEQPYTHEDWQREQDKRCASCITKFNYEGHSYLLYQYGHGIGICHDENCECKKGGQK' A
#
# COMPACT_ATOMS: atom_id res chain seq x y z
N MET A 1 -1.58 -27.95 -37.95
CA MET A 1 -0.57 -27.56 -36.92
C MET A 1 -0.22 -26.06 -36.96
N LYS A 2 0.25 -25.49 -38.10
CA LYS A 2 0.57 -24.04 -38.19
C LYS A 2 -0.56 -23.08 -37.75
N LYS A 3 -1.81 -23.34 -38.15
CA LYS A 3 -2.96 -22.49 -37.80
C LYS A 3 -3.29 -22.50 -36.30
N ILE A 4 -3.04 -23.61 -35.61
CA ILE A 4 -3.28 -23.76 -34.17
C ILE A 4 -2.21 -22.99 -33.39
N LEU A 5 -0.95 -23.08 -33.81
CA LEU A 5 0.15 -22.33 -33.20
C LEU A 5 -0.03 -20.81 -33.33
N VAL A 6 -0.52 -20.35 -34.48
CA VAL A 6 -0.85 -18.93 -34.68
C VAL A 6 -2.00 -18.48 -33.79
N ALA A 7 -3.06 -19.30 -33.66
CA ALA A 7 -4.19 -18.97 -32.78
C ALA A 7 -3.76 -18.89 -31.30
N ILE A 8 -2.90 -19.81 -30.84
CA ILE A 8 -2.34 -19.80 -29.48
C ILE A 8 -1.47 -18.56 -29.25
N ALA A 9 -0.60 -18.22 -30.20
CA ALA A 9 0.25 -17.03 -30.12
C ALA A 9 -0.55 -15.72 -30.06
N VAL A 10 -1.61 -15.60 -30.86
CA VAL A 10 -2.50 -14.42 -30.84
C VAL A 10 -3.30 -14.35 -29.54
N SER A 11 -3.74 -15.50 -29.01
CA SER A 11 -4.46 -15.56 -27.74
C SER A 11 -3.57 -15.13 -26.57
N LEU A 12 -2.30 -15.59 -26.57
CA LEU A 12 -1.30 -15.20 -25.57
C LEU A 12 -0.93 -13.71 -25.67
N ALA A 13 -0.82 -13.17 -26.89
CA ALA A 13 -0.59 -11.74 -27.11
C ALA A 13 -1.75 -10.88 -26.60
N LEU A 14 -3.01 -11.31 -26.82
CA LEU A 14 -4.19 -10.60 -26.32
C LEU A 14 -4.34 -10.68 -24.79
N THR A 15 -3.84 -11.75 -24.15
CA THR A 15 -3.77 -11.82 -22.67
C THR A 15 -2.61 -11.02 -22.08
N SER A 16 -1.51 -10.83 -22.83
CA SER A 16 -0.34 -10.07 -22.40
C SER A 16 -0.49 -8.55 -22.59
N CYS A 17 -1.41 -8.10 -23.45
CA CYS A 17 -1.76 -6.67 -23.61
C CYS A 17 -2.74 -6.15 -22.56
N LYS A 18 -3.04 -6.92 -21.51
CA LYS A 18 -3.78 -6.43 -20.35
C LYS A 18 -2.82 -6.00 -19.25
N GLU A 19 -2.00 -5.00 -19.55
CA GLU A 19 -1.60 -4.09 -18.48
C GLU A 19 -2.86 -3.31 -18.13
N GLN A 20 -3.46 -3.72 -17.02
CA GLN A 20 -4.78 -3.32 -16.55
C GLN A 20 -4.98 -1.81 -16.69
N PRO A 21 -6.18 -1.31 -17.03
CA PRO A 21 -6.51 0.02 -16.57
C PRO A 21 -6.66 -0.13 -15.07
N TYR A 22 -5.55 0.05 -14.35
CA TYR A 22 -5.62 0.39 -12.95
C TYR A 22 -6.37 1.72 -12.97
N THR A 23 -7.66 1.67 -12.62
CA THR A 23 -8.40 2.91 -12.44
C THR A 23 -7.61 3.74 -11.44
N HIS A 24 -7.75 5.07 -11.47
CA HIS A 24 -7.08 5.91 -10.48
C HIS A 24 -7.35 5.41 -9.04
N GLU A 25 -8.55 4.90 -8.79
CA GLU A 25 -8.95 4.31 -7.52
C GLU A 25 -8.18 3.02 -7.18
N ASP A 26 -7.99 2.12 -8.15
CA ASP A 26 -7.19 0.91 -7.94
C ASP A 26 -5.73 1.28 -7.64
N TRP A 27 -5.18 2.24 -8.41
CA TRP A 27 -3.83 2.77 -8.21
C TRP A 27 -3.63 3.32 -6.82
N GLN A 28 -4.55 4.17 -6.40
CA GLN A 28 -4.50 4.79 -5.09
C GLN A 28 -4.61 3.73 -3.98
N ARG A 29 -5.52 2.77 -4.10
CA ARG A 29 -5.69 1.69 -3.11
C ARG A 29 -4.41 0.86 -2.92
N GLU A 30 -3.69 0.59 -4.00
CA GLU A 30 -2.44 -0.17 -3.92
C GLU A 30 -1.31 0.66 -3.31
N GLN A 31 -1.20 1.95 -3.69
CA GLN A 31 -0.23 2.83 -3.04
C GLN A 31 -0.53 2.99 -1.55
N ASP A 32 -1.80 3.16 -1.17
CA ASP A 32 -2.22 3.27 0.23
C ASP A 32 -1.83 2.02 1.02
N LYS A 33 -2.07 0.82 0.46
CA LYS A 33 -1.64 -0.45 1.08
C LYS A 33 -0.13 -0.53 1.23
N ARG A 34 0.62 -0.19 0.19
CA ARG A 34 2.10 -0.22 0.22
C ARG A 34 2.64 0.75 1.28
N CYS A 35 2.12 1.97 1.34
CA CYS A 35 2.50 2.95 2.36
C CYS A 35 2.12 2.48 3.78
N ALA A 36 0.90 1.95 3.97
CA ALA A 36 0.45 1.46 5.27
C ALA A 36 1.27 0.26 5.76
N SER A 37 1.78 -0.59 4.85
CA SER A 37 2.63 -1.73 5.22
C SER A 37 3.95 -1.33 5.88
N CYS A 38 4.38 -0.08 5.68
CA CYS A 38 5.58 0.49 6.30
C CYS A 38 5.30 1.13 7.67
N ILE A 39 4.04 1.14 8.14
CA ILE A 39 3.63 1.75 9.39
C ILE A 39 3.39 0.66 10.44
N THR A 40 4.09 0.77 11.57
CA THR A 40 3.88 -0.09 12.74
C THR A 40 3.36 0.76 13.90
N LYS A 41 2.20 0.41 14.43
CA LYS A 41 1.67 1.03 15.66
C LYS A 41 2.23 0.33 16.88
N PHE A 42 2.76 1.07 17.84
CA PHE A 42 3.31 0.53 19.09
C PHE A 42 2.99 1.44 20.27
N ASN A 43 3.08 0.90 21.48
CA ASN A 43 2.86 1.65 22.71
C ASN A 43 4.16 1.75 23.50
N TYR A 44 4.43 2.93 24.06
CA TYR A 44 5.59 3.21 24.89
C TYR A 44 5.20 4.25 25.96
N GLU A 45 5.54 4.00 27.21
CA GLU A 45 5.22 4.89 28.35
C GLU A 45 3.75 5.33 28.44
N GLY A 46 2.81 4.43 28.10
CA GLY A 46 1.37 4.72 28.13
C GLY A 46 0.85 5.54 26.94
N HIS A 47 1.71 5.85 25.97
CA HIS A 47 1.36 6.57 24.75
C HIS A 47 1.40 5.66 23.53
N SER A 48 0.59 5.98 22.52
CA SER A 48 0.57 5.26 21.25
C SER A 48 1.32 6.04 20.17
N TYR A 49 2.16 5.34 19.41
CA TYR A 49 3.02 5.91 18.38
C TYR A 49 2.88 5.13 17.07
N LEU A 50 3.14 5.82 15.97
CA LEU A 50 3.29 5.23 14.65
C LEU A 50 4.77 5.31 14.26
N LEU A 51 5.38 4.15 14.03
CA LEU A 51 6.69 4.00 13.45
C LEU A 51 6.54 3.84 11.93
N TYR A 52 7.13 4.75 11.17
CA TYR A 52 7.29 4.60 9.72
C TYR A 52 8.70 4.10 9.41
N GLN A 53 8.80 3.00 8.67
CA GLN A 53 10.07 2.43 8.23
C GLN A 53 10.05 2.17 6.71
N TYR A 54 10.87 2.91 5.97
CA TYR A 54 11.01 2.75 4.51
C TYR A 54 12.47 2.84 4.08
N GLY A 55 13.02 1.75 3.54
CA GLY A 55 14.44 1.64 3.22
C GLY A 55 15.30 1.88 4.47
N HIS A 56 16.16 2.91 4.42
CA HIS A 56 16.97 3.35 5.56
C HIS A 56 16.35 4.51 6.35
N GLY A 57 15.17 5.01 5.94
CA GLY A 57 14.45 6.06 6.63
C GLY A 57 13.61 5.51 7.77
N ILE A 58 13.77 6.10 8.96
CA ILE A 58 13.00 5.77 10.17
C ILE A 58 12.39 7.06 10.71
N GLY A 59 11.08 7.05 10.96
CA GLY A 59 10.36 8.16 11.58
C GLY A 59 9.40 7.65 12.64
N ILE A 60 9.29 8.37 13.75
CA ILE A 60 8.32 8.07 14.81
C ILE A 60 7.45 9.32 14.98
N CYS A 61 6.13 9.13 14.96
CA CYS A 61 5.19 10.19 15.32
C CYS A 61 4.24 9.71 16.41
N HIS A 62 3.80 10.65 17.24
CA HIS A 62 2.82 10.40 18.29
C HIS A 62 1.43 10.28 17.66
N ASP A 63 0.73 9.15 17.89
CA ASP A 63 -0.57 8.87 17.29
C ASP A 63 -1.56 10.00 17.65
N GLU A 64 -2.23 10.55 16.64
CA GLU A 64 -3.29 11.56 16.84
C GLU A 64 -4.46 11.02 17.67
N ASN A 65 -4.66 9.71 17.65
CA ASN A 65 -5.71 9.05 18.43
C ASN A 65 -5.26 8.64 19.83
N CYS A 66 -4.01 8.95 20.23
CA CYS A 66 -3.54 8.67 21.57
C CYS A 66 -4.42 9.37 22.62
N GLU A 67 -4.85 8.63 23.65
CA GLU A 67 -5.78 9.13 24.68
C GLU A 67 -5.28 10.40 25.38
N CYS A 68 -3.95 10.56 25.52
CA CYS A 68 -3.40 11.76 26.15
C CYS A 68 -3.66 13.05 25.35
N LYS A 69 -3.88 12.95 24.03
CA LYS A 69 -4.26 14.10 23.18
C LYS A 69 -5.71 14.49 23.38
N LYS A 70 -6.57 13.56 23.82
CA LYS A 70 -8.00 13.83 24.07
C LYS A 70 -8.24 14.68 25.32
N GLY A 71 -7.27 14.79 26.22
CA GLY A 71 -7.35 15.59 27.46
C GLY A 71 -6.61 16.93 27.44
N GLY A 72 -5.86 17.23 26.38
CA GLY A 72 -5.01 18.43 26.27
C GLY A 72 -5.65 19.64 25.57
N GLN A 73 -6.90 19.51 25.11
CA GLN A 73 -7.71 20.63 24.63
C GLN A 73 -8.50 21.22 25.82
N LYS A 74 -7.84 22.07 26.61
CA LYS A 74 -8.50 23.01 27.52
C LYS A 74 -7.92 24.39 27.32
#